data_AF-I9C801-F1
#
_entry.id   AF-I9C801-F1
#
_cell.length_a   1.000
_cell.length_b   1.000
_cell.length_c   1.000
_cell.angle_alpha   90.00
_cell.angle_beta   90.00
_cell.angle_gamma   90.00
#
_symmetry.space_group_name_H-M   'P 1'
#
loop_
_entity.id
_entity.type
_entity.pdbx_description
1 polymer ?
#
loop_
_entity_poly.entity_id
_entity_poly.type
_entity_poly.pdbx_seq_one_letter_code
_entity_poly.pdbx_strand_id
1 'polypeptide(L)'
;MGIGFGMIARKLLFALSPFAATLASCGNAATGEKGAGEKAADPSLSVETLAQFDEPWAMAFDPGTGTLFVTERPGKLRLRTPEGKLGEVSGVPKVAYGGQGGLGDIAFAPGQTGTKLDRRVLYLSWAEQGTGDTRGAAVGKADLVCSPALACRLEGLKVIWRQDPKVSGQGHYSHRLAFSPDGKYLFVASGERQKFTPAQDLGSNLGKVVRLLPDGTPAPGNPFAEKGAPGNQIWSYGHRNILGLAFDRQGRLWDLEHGPKGGDELNLVEPGKNYGWPLVSDGDHYDGRAIPRNATRPDLAQPAISWNPVIAPGDFIFYTGSLFAAWKDQAIIAGMVYPGLVRVKIDGAKATEEQRYPLPKRIREIRQGPDGALWLLEDGKEDNSGHLLRITPGKTAN
;
A
#
# COMPACT_ATOMS: atom_id res chain seq x y z
N MET A 1 30.17 27.28 -87.87
CA MET A 1 29.66 28.67 -87.78
C MET A 1 28.38 28.61 -86.94
N GLY A 2 28.30 29.37 -85.82
CA GLY A 2 27.17 29.38 -84.86
C GLY A 2 27.28 28.28 -83.79
N ILE A 3 27.79 28.53 -82.57
CA ILE A 3 27.28 29.31 -81.41
C ILE A 3 25.96 28.75 -80.84
N GLY A 4 25.99 28.29 -79.59
CA GLY A 4 24.87 28.48 -78.66
C GLY A 4 24.58 27.37 -77.64
N PHE A 5 24.86 27.67 -76.36
CA PHE A 5 24.21 27.22 -75.11
C PHE A 5 24.18 25.70 -74.80
N GLY A 6 24.59 25.18 -73.64
CA GLY A 6 24.75 25.75 -72.30
C GLY A 6 23.69 25.18 -71.34
N MET A 7 23.95 24.01 -70.71
CA MET A 7 23.49 23.70 -69.34
C MET A 7 24.06 22.36 -68.85
N ILE A 8 24.78 22.42 -67.72
CA ILE A 8 25.34 21.27 -67.00
C ILE A 8 24.30 20.80 -65.99
N ALA A 9 23.77 19.58 -66.16
CA ALA A 9 22.90 18.93 -65.18
C ALA A 9 23.75 18.16 -64.15
N ARG A 10 23.91 18.71 -62.94
CA ARG A 10 24.38 17.96 -61.76
C ARG A 10 23.22 17.18 -61.15
N LYS A 11 23.24 15.85 -61.24
CA LYS A 11 22.37 14.98 -60.44
C LYS A 11 22.98 14.84 -59.05
N LEU A 12 22.35 15.43 -58.04
CA LEU A 12 22.62 15.12 -56.62
C LEU A 12 21.99 13.78 -56.27
N LEU A 13 22.78 12.85 -55.72
CA LEU A 13 22.29 11.67 -55.02
C LEU A 13 21.64 12.13 -53.70
N PHE A 14 20.36 11.84 -53.51
CA PHE A 14 19.71 11.89 -52.21
C PHE A 14 20.07 10.62 -51.42
N ALA A 15 20.84 10.78 -50.35
CA ALA A 15 21.03 9.76 -49.33
C ALA A 15 19.76 9.69 -48.47
N LEU A 16 19.01 8.60 -48.58
CA LEU A 16 17.90 8.27 -47.70
C LEU A 16 18.46 7.75 -46.37
N SER A 17 18.47 8.61 -45.36
CA SER A 17 18.71 8.24 -43.96
C SER A 17 17.42 7.64 -43.38
N PRO A 18 17.43 6.45 -42.74
CA PRO A 18 16.25 5.95 -42.07
C PRO A 18 16.08 6.71 -40.76
N PHE A 19 15.07 7.59 -40.71
CA PHE A 19 14.55 8.12 -39.45
C PHE A 19 13.97 6.95 -38.65
N ALA A 20 14.67 6.52 -37.61
CA ALA A 20 14.11 5.67 -36.57
C ALA A 20 13.05 6.49 -35.83
N ALA A 21 11.78 6.27 -36.18
CA ALA A 21 10.65 6.80 -35.43
C ALA A 21 10.58 6.07 -34.08
N THR A 22 11.14 6.68 -33.04
CA THR A 22 10.85 6.31 -31.66
C THR A 22 9.39 6.68 -31.39
N LEU A 23 8.49 5.70 -31.49
CA LEU A 23 7.12 5.84 -31.01
C LEU A 23 7.18 6.06 -29.49
N ALA A 24 7.05 7.32 -29.07
CA ALA A 24 6.69 7.64 -27.70
C ALA A 24 5.28 7.09 -27.46
N SER A 25 5.20 5.90 -26.86
CA SER A 25 3.95 5.35 -26.35
C SER A 25 3.45 6.31 -25.28
N CYS A 26 2.43 7.12 -25.60
CA CYS A 26 1.63 7.82 -24.62
C CYS A 26 1.12 6.76 -23.63
N GLY A 27 1.70 6.74 -22.44
CA GLY A 27 1.44 5.73 -21.43
C GLY A 27 0.09 5.97 -20.78
N ASN A 28 -0.98 5.47 -21.39
CA ASN A 28 -2.24 5.29 -20.67
C ASN A 28 -2.02 4.25 -19.57
N ALA A 29 -2.61 4.48 -18.40
CA ALA A 29 -2.70 3.47 -17.35
C ALA A 29 -3.39 2.23 -17.92
N ALA A 30 -2.87 1.05 -17.57
CA ALA A 30 -3.56 -0.20 -17.89
C ALA A 30 -4.86 -0.25 -17.07
N THR A 31 -5.97 -0.62 -17.71
CA THR A 31 -7.19 -0.95 -16.97
C THR A 31 -7.03 -2.36 -16.39
N GLY A 32 -7.33 -2.52 -15.10
CA GLY A 32 -7.46 -3.82 -14.45
C GLY A 32 -8.72 -4.58 -14.84
N GLU A 33 -9.57 -3.99 -15.69
CA GLU A 33 -10.70 -4.67 -16.30
C GLU A 33 -10.22 -5.67 -17.35
N LYS A 34 -10.09 -6.94 -16.96
CA LYS A 34 -10.01 -8.05 -17.91
C LYS A 34 -11.21 -8.97 -17.80
N GLY A 35 -11.80 -9.28 -18.97
CA GLY A 35 -12.51 -10.53 -19.18
C GLY A 35 -11.52 -11.69 -19.25
N ALA A 36 -11.97 -12.89 -18.91
CA ALA A 36 -11.15 -14.10 -18.78
C ALA A 36 -10.28 -14.38 -20.02
N GLY A 37 -9.00 -13.97 -19.97
CA GLY A 37 -7.96 -14.35 -20.93
C GLY A 37 -7.32 -15.69 -20.55
N GLU A 38 -6.71 -16.37 -21.52
CA GLU A 38 -6.24 -17.76 -21.41
C GLU A 38 -5.49 -18.08 -20.10
N LYS A 39 -6.03 -19.08 -19.40
CA LYS A 39 -5.55 -19.59 -18.12
C LYS A 39 -4.19 -20.26 -18.30
N ALA A 40 -3.15 -19.72 -17.68
CA ALA A 40 -2.13 -20.61 -17.14
C ALA A 40 -2.79 -21.54 -16.12
N ALA A 41 -2.32 -22.79 -15.99
CA ALA A 41 -2.80 -23.71 -14.97
C ALA A 41 -2.38 -23.21 -13.58
N ASP A 42 -3.20 -22.35 -12.97
CA ASP A 42 -3.02 -21.88 -11.60
C ASP A 42 -3.46 -22.97 -10.61
N PRO A 43 -2.83 -23.08 -9.42
CA PRO A 43 -3.27 -24.03 -8.44
C PRO A 43 -4.63 -23.60 -7.88
N SER A 44 -5.45 -24.59 -7.52
CA SER A 44 -6.53 -24.35 -6.57
C SER A 44 -5.93 -23.80 -5.26
N LEU A 45 -6.72 -23.09 -4.45
CA LEU A 45 -6.25 -22.61 -3.15
C LEU A 45 -6.83 -23.49 -2.04
N SER A 46 -5.97 -23.94 -1.13
CA SER A 46 -6.39 -24.56 0.13
C SER A 46 -6.42 -23.49 1.21
N VAL A 47 -7.55 -23.38 1.91
CA VAL A 47 -7.81 -22.35 2.93
C VAL A 47 -8.00 -23.01 4.29
N GLU A 48 -7.22 -22.58 5.27
CA GLU A 48 -7.28 -23.05 6.65
C GLU A 48 -7.56 -21.87 7.58
N THR A 49 -8.59 -21.99 8.43
CA THR A 49 -8.86 -20.98 9.48
C THR A 49 -8.02 -21.29 10.71
N LEU A 50 -7.19 -20.33 11.13
CA LEU A 50 -6.23 -20.50 12.22
C LEU A 50 -6.62 -19.83 13.53
N ALA A 51 -7.42 -18.76 13.46
CA ALA A 51 -7.91 -17.99 14.60
C ALA A 51 -9.04 -17.05 14.14
N GLN A 52 -9.67 -16.37 15.11
CA GLN A 52 -10.63 -15.30 14.88
C GLN A 52 -10.30 -14.12 15.79
N PHE A 53 -10.49 -12.90 15.27
CA PHE A 53 -10.19 -11.63 15.91
C PHE A 53 -11.36 -10.65 15.76
N ASP A 54 -11.38 -9.63 16.61
CA ASP A 54 -12.40 -8.57 16.63
C ASP A 54 -11.98 -7.39 15.72
N GLU A 55 -12.58 -7.29 14.54
CA GLU A 55 -12.22 -6.31 13.51
C GLU A 55 -10.70 -6.17 13.30
N PRO A 56 -9.99 -7.26 12.91
CA PRO A 56 -8.55 -7.19 12.69
C PRO A 56 -8.22 -6.25 11.52
N TRP A 57 -7.11 -5.50 11.64
CA TRP A 57 -6.72 -4.47 10.67
C TRP A 57 -5.39 -4.76 9.97
N ALA A 58 -4.33 -5.04 10.73
CA ALA A 58 -3.01 -5.40 10.19
C ALA A 58 -2.38 -6.53 11.00
N MET A 59 -1.33 -7.12 10.42
CA MET A 59 -0.52 -8.09 11.13
C MET A 59 0.97 -8.04 10.77
N ALA A 60 1.80 -8.46 11.70
CA ALA A 60 3.24 -8.60 11.49
C ALA A 60 3.78 -9.83 12.23
N PHE A 61 4.64 -10.60 11.55
CA PHE A 61 5.42 -11.65 12.20
C PHE A 61 6.66 -11.02 12.84
N ASP A 62 6.95 -11.39 14.10
CA ASP A 62 8.27 -11.18 14.66
C ASP A 62 9.30 -12.00 13.87
N PRO A 63 10.34 -11.39 13.30
CA PRO A 63 11.26 -12.10 12.41
C PRO A 63 12.18 -13.08 13.13
N GLY A 64 12.30 -13.00 14.46
CA GLY A 64 13.12 -13.91 15.25
C GLY A 64 12.37 -15.13 15.76
N THR A 65 11.14 -14.95 16.26
CA THR A 65 10.36 -16.04 16.87
C THR A 65 9.26 -16.59 15.97
N GLY A 66 8.86 -15.88 14.92
CA GLY A 66 7.69 -16.22 14.11
C GLY A 66 6.35 -15.99 14.83
N THR A 67 6.35 -15.31 15.98
CA THR A 67 5.12 -14.91 16.67
C THR A 67 4.38 -13.88 15.82
N LEU A 68 3.12 -14.14 15.52
CA LEU A 68 2.26 -13.21 14.79
C LEU A 68 1.65 -12.20 15.76
N PHE A 69 1.63 -10.93 15.39
CA PHE A 69 0.91 -9.87 16.06
C PHE A 69 -0.21 -9.36 15.16
N VAL A 70 -1.38 -9.10 15.74
CA VAL A 70 -2.58 -8.64 15.02
C VAL A 70 -3.16 -7.43 15.73
N THR A 71 -3.33 -6.34 14.99
CA THR A 71 -4.05 -5.16 15.48
C THR A 71 -5.54 -5.32 15.26
N GLU A 72 -6.34 -5.00 16.29
CA GLU A 72 -7.80 -4.98 16.26
C GLU A 72 -8.26 -3.53 16.31
N ARG A 73 -9.09 -3.11 15.36
CA ARG A 73 -9.53 -1.71 15.22
C ARG A 73 -10.09 -1.10 16.50
N PRO A 74 -10.84 -1.82 17.36
CA PRO A 74 -11.34 -1.27 18.63
C PRO A 74 -10.26 -0.83 19.62
N GLY A 75 -8.98 -1.16 19.36
CA GLY A 75 -7.85 -0.68 20.17
C GLY A 75 -7.14 -1.78 20.95
N LYS A 76 -7.06 -3.00 20.40
CA LYS A 76 -6.36 -4.13 21.03
C LYS A 76 -5.23 -4.61 20.13
N LEU A 77 -4.16 -5.10 20.75
CA LEU A 77 -3.07 -5.79 20.06
C LEU A 77 -3.01 -7.22 20.57
N ARG A 78 -3.24 -8.17 19.67
CA ARG A 78 -3.23 -9.60 19.93
C ARG A 78 -1.92 -10.20 19.48
N LEU A 79 -1.54 -11.33 20.07
CA LEU A 79 -0.44 -12.15 19.58
C LEU A 79 -0.88 -13.61 19.41
N ARG A 80 -0.26 -14.32 18.47
CA ARG A 80 -0.41 -15.76 18.23
C ARG A 80 0.97 -16.38 18.11
N THR A 81 1.29 -17.35 18.96
CA THR A 81 2.57 -18.08 18.86
C THR A 81 2.57 -19.03 17.66
N PRO A 82 3.74 -19.53 17.21
CA PRO A 82 3.79 -20.55 16.15
C PRO A 82 2.93 -21.79 16.46
N GLU A 83 2.84 -22.17 17.73
CA GLU A 83 2.02 -23.30 18.22
C GLU A 83 0.52 -22.97 18.30
N GLY A 84 0.12 -21.75 17.94
CA GLY A 84 -1.27 -21.32 17.88
C GLY A 84 -1.88 -20.80 19.18
N LYS A 85 -1.06 -20.55 20.21
CA LYS A 85 -1.56 -19.96 21.46
C LYS A 85 -1.80 -18.46 21.29
N LEU A 86 -2.97 -18.00 21.73
CA LEU A 86 -3.34 -16.59 21.69
C LEU A 86 -2.97 -15.87 22.99
N GLY A 87 -2.57 -14.60 22.86
CA GLY A 87 -2.32 -13.69 23.96
C GLY A 87 -2.72 -12.26 23.60
N GLU A 88 -2.46 -11.34 24.51
CA GLU A 88 -2.76 -9.92 24.35
C GLU A 88 -1.56 -9.08 24.82
N VAL A 89 -1.36 -7.95 24.15
CA VAL A 89 -0.34 -6.97 24.49
C VAL A 89 -1.02 -5.76 25.12
N SER A 90 -0.67 -5.46 26.37
CA SER A 90 -1.15 -4.26 27.07
C SER A 90 -0.29 -3.03 26.73
N GLY A 91 -0.73 -1.83 27.15
CA GLY A 91 0.02 -0.57 26.91
C GLY A 91 -0.16 0.01 25.50
N VAL A 92 -1.11 -0.51 24.72
CA VAL A 92 -1.51 0.06 23.43
C VAL A 92 -2.11 1.47 23.57
N PRO A 93 -1.96 2.36 22.58
CA PRO A 93 -2.52 3.71 22.63
C PRO A 93 -4.06 3.68 22.69
N LYS A 94 -4.65 4.69 23.33
CA LYS A 94 -6.08 4.98 23.16
C LYS A 94 -6.35 5.39 21.71
N VAL A 95 -7.34 4.77 21.09
CA VAL A 95 -7.71 5.01 19.69
C VAL A 95 -9.03 5.76 19.56
N ALA A 96 -9.15 6.58 18.52
CA ALA A 96 -10.41 7.14 18.05
C ALA A 96 -11.11 6.12 17.14
N TYR A 97 -11.73 5.12 17.75
CA TYR A 97 -12.49 4.08 17.04
C TYR A 97 -13.81 4.64 16.50
N GLY A 98 -14.12 4.31 15.24
CA GLY A 98 -15.34 4.73 14.55
C GLY A 98 -15.10 5.02 13.06
N GLY A 99 -16.12 4.80 12.22
CA GLY A 99 -15.96 4.88 10.76
C GLY A 99 -14.89 3.92 10.24
N GLN A 100 -13.78 4.46 9.72
CA GLN A 100 -12.54 3.76 9.34
C GLN A 100 -11.40 3.90 10.37
N GLY A 101 -11.62 4.65 11.47
CA GLY A 101 -10.64 4.85 12.53
C GLY A 101 -10.56 3.67 13.51
N GLY A 102 -9.45 3.62 14.24
CA GLY A 102 -9.10 2.54 15.16
C GLY A 102 -7.59 2.40 15.33
N LEU A 103 -7.16 1.28 15.92
CA LEU A 103 -5.77 0.84 15.81
C LEU A 103 -5.50 0.40 14.37
N GLY A 104 -4.37 0.86 13.82
CA GLY A 104 -3.97 0.69 12.43
C GLY A 104 -2.85 -0.33 12.30
N ASP A 105 -1.77 0.09 11.66
CA ASP A 105 -0.67 -0.79 11.25
C ASP A 105 0.27 -1.15 12.40
N ILE A 106 1.04 -2.22 12.20
CA ILE A 106 2.09 -2.69 13.09
C ILE A 106 3.34 -3.06 12.30
N ALA A 107 4.51 -2.59 12.74
CA ALA A 107 5.79 -2.98 12.19
C ALA A 107 6.84 -3.17 13.30
N PHE A 108 7.74 -4.13 13.11
CA PHE A 108 8.95 -4.26 13.94
C PHE A 108 10.04 -3.33 13.42
N ALA A 109 10.90 -2.83 14.31
CA ALA A 109 12.11 -2.16 13.88
C ALA A 109 12.97 -3.13 13.02
N PRO A 110 13.60 -2.63 11.95
CA PRO A 110 14.47 -3.45 11.10
C PRO A 110 15.60 -4.13 11.89
N GLY A 111 15.97 -5.36 11.50
CA GLY A 111 17.12 -6.08 12.04
C GLY A 111 16.92 -6.83 13.36
N GLN A 112 15.71 -6.83 13.94
CA GLN A 112 15.44 -7.48 15.23
C GLN A 112 15.16 -8.99 15.12
N THR A 113 16.17 -9.80 14.78
CA THR A 113 16.01 -11.25 14.48
C THR A 113 16.35 -12.21 15.63
N GLY A 114 16.58 -11.69 16.85
CA GLY A 114 16.96 -12.53 17.99
C GLY A 114 15.90 -13.58 18.33
N THR A 115 16.28 -14.73 18.90
CA THR A 115 15.32 -15.83 19.19
C THR A 115 14.40 -15.57 20.39
N LYS A 116 14.52 -14.42 21.04
CA LYS A 116 13.66 -13.98 22.16
C LYS A 116 12.87 -12.75 21.75
N LEU A 117 11.59 -12.75 22.10
CA LEU A 117 10.64 -11.67 21.80
C LEU A 117 10.81 -10.43 22.69
N ASP A 118 11.50 -10.54 23.82
CA ASP A 118 11.69 -9.42 24.75
C ASP A 118 12.54 -8.30 24.13
N ARG A 119 12.21 -7.05 24.46
CA ARG A 119 12.87 -5.81 23.99
C ARG A 119 12.81 -5.59 22.48
N ARG A 120 11.76 -6.07 21.81
CA ARG A 120 11.47 -5.64 20.43
C ARG A 120 11.04 -4.18 20.41
N VAL A 121 11.36 -3.45 19.36
CA VAL A 121 10.86 -2.10 19.15
C VAL A 121 9.75 -2.20 18.13
N LEU A 122 8.54 -1.84 18.53
CA LEU A 122 7.36 -1.85 17.67
C LEU A 122 7.00 -0.43 17.25
N TYR A 123 6.51 -0.31 16.03
CA TYR A 123 5.85 0.88 15.50
C TYR A 123 4.38 0.53 15.33
N LEU A 124 3.53 1.42 15.81
CA LEU A 124 2.08 1.33 15.67
C LEU A 124 1.56 2.60 15.04
N SER A 125 0.54 2.46 14.20
CA SER A 125 -0.29 3.58 13.79
C SER A 125 -1.70 3.47 14.34
N TRP A 126 -2.37 4.60 14.54
CA TRP A 126 -3.75 4.63 15.02
C TRP A 126 -4.45 5.92 14.60
N ALA A 127 -5.78 5.92 14.64
CA ALA A 127 -6.57 7.15 14.63
C ALA A 127 -6.53 7.79 16.01
N GLU A 128 -6.12 9.05 16.10
CA GLU A 128 -5.95 9.81 17.35
C GLU A 128 -6.91 11.01 17.36
N GLN A 129 -7.67 11.14 18.44
CA GLN A 129 -8.60 12.25 18.67
C GLN A 129 -7.85 13.57 18.89
N GLY A 130 -8.40 14.66 18.36
CA GLY A 130 -7.97 16.03 18.59
C GLY A 130 -9.03 16.84 19.35
N THR A 131 -8.86 18.15 19.39
CA THR A 131 -9.84 19.09 19.95
C THR A 131 -11.02 19.28 19.00
N GLY A 132 -12.20 19.66 19.50
CA GLY A 132 -13.34 20.06 18.66
C GLY A 132 -13.85 19.00 17.68
N ASP A 133 -13.99 17.75 18.10
CA ASP A 133 -14.40 16.59 17.27
C ASP A 133 -13.52 16.34 16.02
N THR A 134 -12.27 16.78 16.06
CA THR A 134 -11.28 16.45 15.03
C THR A 134 -10.55 15.15 15.35
N ARG A 135 -10.06 14.47 14.32
CA ARG A 135 -9.26 13.24 14.41
C ARG A 135 -8.13 13.31 13.39
N GLY A 136 -7.05 12.57 13.59
CA GLY A 136 -5.89 12.45 12.68
C GLY A 136 -5.19 11.11 12.89
N ALA A 137 -4.56 10.54 11.87
CA ALA A 137 -3.66 9.42 12.11
C ALA A 137 -2.46 9.87 12.96
N ALA A 138 -1.93 8.95 13.76
CA ALA A 138 -0.71 9.10 14.51
C ALA A 138 0.14 7.84 14.38
N VAL A 139 1.45 7.99 14.54
CA VAL A 139 2.40 6.88 14.60
C VAL A 139 3.25 7.05 15.84
N GLY A 140 3.50 5.94 16.52
CA GLY A 140 4.33 5.89 17.71
C GLY A 140 5.16 4.63 17.74
N LYS A 141 6.19 4.65 18.58
CA LYS A 141 7.03 3.50 18.83
C LYS A 141 7.17 3.19 20.31
N ALA A 142 7.31 1.92 20.64
CA ALA A 142 7.42 1.44 22.01
C ALA A 142 8.31 0.19 22.08
N ASP A 143 8.85 -0.09 23.25
CA ASP A 143 9.51 -1.36 23.54
C ASP A 143 8.45 -2.40 23.92
N LEU A 144 8.45 -3.53 23.23
CA LEU A 144 7.71 -4.71 23.61
C LEU A 144 8.49 -5.46 24.69
N VAL A 145 7.93 -5.51 25.89
CA VAL A 145 8.49 -6.23 27.03
C VAL A 145 7.62 -7.44 27.33
N CYS A 146 8.22 -8.63 27.26
CA CYS A 146 7.53 -9.90 27.47
C CYS A 146 8.15 -10.62 28.66
N SER A 147 7.32 -10.96 29.65
CA SER A 147 7.79 -11.66 30.86
C SER A 147 7.57 -13.19 30.72
N PRO A 148 6.33 -13.71 30.63
CA PRO A 148 6.02 -14.96 29.90
C PRO A 148 5.68 -14.74 28.42
N ALA A 149 5.80 -15.78 27.58
CA ALA A 149 5.61 -15.69 26.11
C ALA A 149 4.23 -15.20 25.64
N LEU A 150 3.21 -15.19 26.51
CA LEU A 150 1.83 -14.77 26.19
C LEU A 150 1.38 -13.49 26.92
N ALA A 151 2.24 -12.90 27.75
CA ALA A 151 1.94 -11.68 28.49
C ALA A 151 3.02 -10.64 28.18
N CYS A 152 2.74 -9.86 27.14
CA CYS A 152 3.60 -8.75 26.73
C CYS A 152 2.92 -7.42 27.02
N ARG A 153 3.73 -6.38 27.10
CA ARG A 153 3.26 -5.00 27.21
C ARG A 153 4.15 -4.07 26.40
N LEU A 154 3.58 -2.96 25.96
CA LEU A 154 4.33 -1.85 25.39
C LEU A 154 4.79 -0.92 26.51
N GLU A 155 6.08 -0.64 26.57
CA GLU A 155 6.68 0.33 27.47
C GLU A 155 7.26 1.50 26.68
N GLY A 156 7.19 2.70 27.27
CA GLY A 156 7.82 3.89 26.69
C GLY A 156 7.21 4.35 25.35
N LEU A 157 5.91 4.12 25.14
CA LEU A 157 5.23 4.56 23.91
C LEU A 157 5.45 6.06 23.67
N LYS A 158 6.16 6.38 22.59
CA LYS A 158 6.42 7.74 22.13
C LYS A 158 5.72 7.97 20.81
N VAL A 159 4.87 8.99 20.73
CA VAL A 159 4.32 9.44 19.44
C VAL A 159 5.41 10.16 18.66
N ILE A 160 5.66 9.70 17.43
CA ILE A 160 6.75 10.18 16.58
C ILE A 160 6.23 10.91 15.33
N TRP A 161 4.96 10.76 14.99
CA TRP A 161 4.33 11.45 13.86
C TRP A 161 2.83 11.62 14.05
N ARG A 162 2.25 12.69 13.49
CA ARG A 162 0.81 12.95 13.45
C ARG A 162 0.41 13.55 12.12
N GLN A 163 -0.79 13.22 11.65
CA GLN A 163 -1.50 14.03 10.68
C GLN A 163 -1.77 15.43 11.24
N ASP A 164 -1.46 16.43 10.44
CA ASP A 164 -1.64 17.84 10.74
C ASP A 164 -2.11 18.60 9.48
N PRO A 165 -3.26 19.29 9.53
CA PRO A 165 -4.16 19.41 10.68
C PRO A 165 -4.96 18.12 10.96
N LYS A 166 -5.42 17.94 12.21
CA LYS A 166 -6.54 17.05 12.50
C LYS A 166 -7.84 17.67 12.00
N VAL A 167 -8.72 16.86 11.42
CA VAL A 167 -9.97 17.33 10.82
C VAL A 167 -11.18 16.51 11.28
N SER A 168 -12.38 17.07 11.12
CA SER A 168 -13.64 16.36 11.39
C SER A 168 -13.88 15.21 10.42
N GLY A 169 -14.71 14.24 10.82
CA GLY A 169 -15.00 13.04 10.04
C GLY A 169 -14.14 11.83 10.43
N GLN A 170 -14.46 10.66 9.86
CA GLN A 170 -13.95 9.36 10.34
C GLN A 170 -13.44 8.45 9.20
N GLY A 171 -13.11 9.00 8.03
CA GLY A 171 -12.59 8.26 6.87
C GLY A 171 -11.15 8.66 6.50
N HIS A 172 -10.51 7.81 5.71
CA HIS A 172 -9.26 8.01 4.95
C HIS A 172 -8.02 8.33 5.78
N TYR A 173 -7.79 7.59 6.87
CA TYR A 173 -6.58 7.73 7.68
C TYR A 173 -5.32 7.21 6.98
N SER A 174 -5.47 6.16 6.14
CA SER A 174 -4.40 5.38 5.50
C SER A 174 -3.44 4.69 6.46
N HIS A 175 -2.60 5.48 7.15
CA HIS A 175 -1.67 5.14 8.22
C HIS A 175 -0.87 3.84 8.12
N ARG A 176 -0.62 3.34 6.91
CA ARG A 176 0.31 2.24 6.64
C ARG A 176 1.75 2.63 6.89
N LEU A 177 2.56 1.67 7.31
CA LEU A 177 3.97 1.82 7.65
C LEU A 177 4.81 0.92 6.75
N ALA A 178 5.87 1.46 6.17
CA ALA A 178 6.86 0.67 5.45
C ALA A 178 8.28 1.14 5.79
N PHE A 179 9.12 0.23 6.27
CA PHE A 179 10.55 0.51 6.36
C PHE A 179 11.20 0.31 4.99
N SER A 180 12.07 1.24 4.62
CA SER A 180 13.00 1.04 3.50
C SER A 180 13.79 -0.27 3.64
N PRO A 181 14.20 -0.92 2.54
CA PRO A 181 14.90 -2.21 2.60
C PRO A 181 16.19 -2.21 3.43
N ASP A 182 16.88 -1.06 3.50
CA ASP A 182 18.08 -0.89 4.32
C ASP A 182 17.78 -0.49 5.78
N GLY A 183 16.49 -0.35 6.12
CA GLY A 183 15.99 -0.02 7.44
C GLY A 183 16.21 1.42 7.90
N LYS A 184 16.77 2.30 7.05
CA LYS A 184 17.15 3.67 7.47
C LYS A 184 16.00 4.65 7.53
N TYR A 185 14.96 4.43 6.73
CA TYR A 185 13.80 5.31 6.62
C TYR A 185 12.51 4.56 6.91
N LEU A 186 11.60 5.26 7.58
CA LEU A 186 10.21 4.90 7.77
C LEU A 186 9.34 5.73 6.82
N PHE A 187 8.53 5.05 6.02
CA PHE A 187 7.50 5.67 5.19
C PHE A 187 6.14 5.50 5.86
N VAL A 188 5.35 6.56 5.84
CA VAL A 188 3.98 6.55 6.37
C VAL A 188 3.01 7.01 5.29
N ALA A 189 2.00 6.20 5.02
CA ALA A 189 0.89 6.59 4.16
C ALA A 189 -0.10 7.47 4.95
N SER A 190 -0.50 8.60 4.39
CA SER A 190 -1.36 9.57 5.07
C SER A 190 -2.50 9.98 4.14
N GLY A 191 -3.72 9.52 4.41
CA GLY A 191 -4.87 9.81 3.55
C GLY A 191 -5.42 11.22 3.75
N GLU A 192 -6.23 11.72 2.81
CA GLU A 192 -6.69 13.12 2.80
C GLU A 192 -7.92 13.40 3.67
N ARG A 193 -8.40 12.41 4.41
CA ARG A 193 -9.49 12.54 5.39
C ARG A 193 -10.85 12.96 4.82
N GLN A 194 -11.12 12.61 3.57
CA GLN A 194 -12.32 12.98 2.80
C GLN A 194 -12.48 14.50 2.63
N LYS A 195 -11.36 15.22 2.54
CA LYS A 195 -11.30 16.68 2.40
C LYS A 195 -10.87 17.15 1.02
N PHE A 196 -10.49 16.22 0.15
CA PHE A 196 -10.07 16.39 -1.23
C PHE A 196 -8.80 17.23 -1.35
N THR A 197 -8.94 18.55 -1.31
CA THR A 197 -7.89 19.52 -1.63
C THR A 197 -6.63 19.44 -0.78
N PRO A 198 -6.64 19.01 0.51
CA PRO A 198 -5.39 18.86 1.26
C PRO A 198 -4.38 17.92 0.61
N ALA A 199 -4.82 16.98 -0.25
CA ALA A 199 -3.92 16.13 -1.03
C ALA A 199 -2.94 16.93 -1.90
N GLN A 200 -3.35 18.11 -2.40
CA GLN A 200 -2.52 19.01 -3.22
C GLN A 200 -1.76 20.06 -2.40
N ASP A 201 -2.15 20.30 -1.14
CA ASP A 201 -1.50 21.26 -0.27
C ASP A 201 -0.19 20.70 0.30
N LEU A 202 0.93 21.37 0.01
CA LEU A 202 2.27 21.02 0.50
C LEU A 202 2.57 21.60 1.90
N GLY A 203 1.68 22.42 2.45
CA GLY A 203 1.74 22.91 3.83
C GLY A 203 1.14 21.94 4.86
N SER A 204 0.47 20.89 4.41
CA SER A 204 -0.10 19.83 5.26
C SER A 204 0.49 18.47 4.90
N ASN A 205 0.21 17.46 5.73
CA ASN A 205 0.59 16.08 5.44
C ASN A 205 -0.59 15.16 5.13
N LEU A 206 -1.74 15.71 4.77
CA LEU A 206 -2.92 14.96 4.37
C LEU A 206 -2.85 14.60 2.87
N GLY A 207 -3.16 13.36 2.50
CA GLY A 207 -3.07 12.88 1.10
C GLY A 207 -1.64 12.80 0.58
N LYS A 208 -0.73 12.25 1.39
CA LYS A 208 0.71 12.18 1.17
C LYS A 208 1.25 10.77 1.46
N VAL A 209 2.39 10.44 0.87
CA VAL A 209 3.36 9.54 1.50
C VAL A 209 4.45 10.41 2.12
N VAL A 210 4.80 10.16 3.38
CA VAL A 210 5.86 10.89 4.08
C VAL A 210 7.05 9.98 4.33
N ARG A 211 8.26 10.55 4.36
CA ARG A 211 9.50 9.82 4.65
C ARG A 211 10.22 10.42 5.85
N LEU A 212 10.42 9.58 6.85
CA LEU A 212 10.95 9.93 8.16
C LEU A 212 12.18 9.08 8.48
N LEU A 213 12.99 9.52 9.43
CA LEU A 213 13.90 8.66 10.18
C LEU A 213 13.09 7.81 11.19
N PRO A 214 13.64 6.71 11.74
CA PRO A 214 12.93 5.84 12.68
C PRO A 214 12.55 6.50 14.02
N ASP A 215 13.02 7.71 14.29
CA ASP A 215 12.60 8.50 15.45
C ASP A 215 11.45 9.48 15.16
N GLY A 216 10.99 9.53 13.89
CA GLY A 216 9.92 10.41 13.40
C GLY A 216 10.38 11.74 12.84
N THR A 217 11.68 12.05 12.87
CA THR A 217 12.18 13.29 12.27
C THR A 217 12.14 13.21 10.74
N PRO A 218 11.93 14.34 10.01
CA PRO A 218 11.95 14.33 8.55
C PRO A 218 13.28 13.80 8.01
N ALA A 219 13.22 12.88 7.04
CA ALA A 219 14.42 12.30 6.45
C ALA A 219 15.21 13.33 5.61
N PRO A 220 16.56 13.37 5.72
CA PRO A 220 17.39 14.20 4.85
C PRO A 220 17.15 13.94 3.36
N GLY A 221 17.14 15.00 2.55
CA GLY A 221 16.91 14.91 1.10
C GLY A 221 15.45 14.69 0.72
N ASN A 222 14.49 14.98 1.60
CA ASN A 222 13.08 15.01 1.22
C ASN A 222 12.84 16.07 0.13
N PRO A 223 12.04 15.78 -0.91
CA PRO A 223 11.81 16.68 -2.04
C PRO A 223 11.29 18.07 -1.68
N PHE A 224 10.61 18.19 -0.54
CA PHE A 224 9.98 19.42 -0.07
C PHE A 224 10.59 19.94 1.25
N ALA A 225 11.86 19.61 1.54
CA ALA A 225 12.52 19.97 2.80
C ALA A 225 12.43 21.47 3.16
N GLU A 226 12.39 22.36 2.16
CA GLU A 226 12.31 23.81 2.32
C GLU A 226 10.91 24.34 2.71
N LYS A 227 9.85 23.51 2.69
CA LYS A 227 8.46 23.94 2.96
C LYS A 227 8.14 24.18 4.45
N GLY A 228 9.09 23.93 5.35
CA GLY A 228 8.84 23.93 6.80
C GLY A 228 7.97 22.75 7.24
N ALA A 229 7.76 22.58 8.54
CA ALA A 229 6.90 21.51 9.06
C ALA A 229 5.40 21.90 8.91
N PRO A 230 4.49 20.95 8.62
CA PRO A 230 4.74 19.54 8.35
C PRO A 230 5.11 19.20 6.90
N GLY A 231 5.27 20.18 5.99
CA GLY A 231 5.55 19.92 4.55
C GLY A 231 6.92 19.28 4.26
N ASN A 232 7.91 19.53 5.10
CA ASN A 232 9.29 19.05 4.95
C ASN A 232 9.46 17.51 5.05
N GLN A 233 8.42 16.79 5.45
CA GLN A 233 8.42 15.33 5.49
C GLN A 233 7.90 14.66 4.21
N ILE A 234 7.30 15.43 3.30
CA ILE A 234 6.58 14.90 2.13
C ILE A 234 7.57 14.19 1.20
N TRP A 235 7.25 12.94 0.85
CA TRP A 235 7.92 12.18 -0.20
C TRP A 235 7.15 12.27 -1.52
N SER A 236 5.84 12.04 -1.50
CA SER A 236 4.92 12.22 -2.62
C SER A 236 3.57 12.78 -2.15
N TYR A 237 2.77 13.31 -3.08
CA TYR A 237 1.50 13.96 -2.76
C TYR A 237 0.44 13.72 -3.82
N GLY A 238 -0.80 14.16 -3.55
CA GLY A 238 -1.93 13.93 -4.45
C GLY A 238 -2.53 12.54 -4.30
N HIS A 239 -2.52 11.97 -3.09
CA HIS A 239 -3.11 10.67 -2.79
C HIS A 239 -4.46 10.81 -2.09
N ARG A 240 -5.33 9.81 -2.27
CA ARG A 240 -6.66 9.75 -1.65
C ARG A 240 -6.64 8.95 -0.35
N ASN A 241 -6.60 7.62 -0.46
CA ASN A 241 -6.71 6.71 0.68
C ASN A 241 -5.90 5.43 0.45
N ILE A 242 -4.61 5.52 0.72
CA ILE A 242 -3.63 4.44 0.60
C ILE A 242 -3.88 3.40 1.70
N LEU A 243 -4.19 2.15 1.32
CA LEU A 243 -4.41 1.03 2.25
C LEU A 243 -3.37 -0.09 2.13
N GLY A 244 -2.40 0.04 1.21
CA GLY A 244 -1.18 -0.75 1.21
C GLY A 244 0.04 0.09 0.88
N LEU A 245 1.19 -0.27 1.43
CA LEU A 245 2.46 0.40 1.21
C LEU A 245 3.60 -0.62 1.35
N ALA A 246 4.32 -0.91 0.26
CA ALA A 246 5.35 -1.95 0.27
C ALA A 246 6.52 -1.63 -0.65
N PHE A 247 7.70 -2.13 -0.28
CA PHE A 247 8.86 -2.12 -1.17
C PHE A 247 8.92 -3.41 -1.98
N ASP A 248 9.20 -3.30 -3.27
CA ASP A 248 9.56 -4.47 -4.07
C ASP A 248 11.03 -4.89 -3.85
N ARG A 249 11.42 -5.99 -4.50
CA ARG A 249 12.79 -6.53 -4.40
C ARG A 249 13.85 -5.61 -5.02
N GLN A 250 13.46 -4.67 -5.86
CA GLN A 250 14.35 -3.66 -6.43
C GLN A 250 14.48 -2.44 -5.51
N GLY A 251 13.79 -2.42 -4.37
CA GLY A 251 13.79 -1.32 -3.42
C GLY A 251 12.96 -0.13 -3.88
N ARG A 252 12.02 -0.34 -4.81
CA ARG A 252 11.06 0.68 -5.23
C ARG A 252 9.85 0.65 -4.31
N LEU A 253 9.36 1.82 -3.91
CA LEU A 253 8.18 1.96 -3.07
C LEU A 253 6.92 1.92 -3.92
N TRP A 254 5.92 1.16 -3.48
CA TRP A 254 4.62 1.05 -4.13
C TRP A 254 3.52 1.35 -3.12
N ASP A 255 2.49 2.06 -3.55
CA ASP A 255 1.26 2.25 -2.80
C ASP A 255 0.06 1.63 -3.53
N LEU A 256 -0.95 1.27 -2.75
CA LEU A 256 -2.23 0.77 -3.22
C LEU A 256 -3.34 1.56 -2.54
N GLU A 257 -4.16 2.26 -3.32
CA GLU A 257 -5.12 3.20 -2.78
C GLU A 257 -6.55 3.04 -3.32
N HIS A 258 -7.52 3.42 -2.47
CA HIS A 258 -8.93 3.46 -2.84
C HIS A 258 -9.23 4.67 -3.70
N GLY A 259 -9.86 4.44 -4.84
CA GLY A 259 -10.52 5.46 -5.63
C GLY A 259 -11.88 5.87 -5.06
N PRO A 260 -12.57 6.84 -5.69
CA PRO A 260 -13.94 7.20 -5.35
C PRO A 260 -14.94 6.12 -5.85
N LYS A 261 -15.89 6.46 -6.72
CA LYS A 261 -16.75 5.45 -7.38
C LYS A 261 -15.99 4.90 -8.59
N GLY A 262 -15.19 3.86 -8.37
CA GLY A 262 -14.17 3.40 -9.32
C GLY A 262 -12.81 4.03 -9.02
N GLY A 263 -11.80 3.71 -9.84
CA GLY A 263 -10.49 4.37 -9.83
C GLY A 263 -9.59 3.96 -8.66
N ASP A 264 -9.68 2.72 -8.16
CA ASP A 264 -8.62 2.21 -7.28
C ASP A 264 -7.31 2.13 -8.07
N GLU A 265 -6.18 2.35 -7.42
CA GLU A 265 -4.88 2.49 -8.11
C GLU A 265 -3.77 1.75 -7.37
N LEU A 266 -2.88 1.13 -8.15
CA LEU A 266 -1.56 0.70 -7.70
C LEU A 266 -0.52 1.63 -8.32
N ASN A 267 0.29 2.27 -7.49
CA ASN A 267 1.22 3.31 -7.88
C ASN A 267 2.67 2.94 -7.58
N LEU A 268 3.57 3.20 -8.53
CA LEU A 268 5.01 3.26 -8.25
C LEU A 268 5.31 4.63 -7.65
N VAL A 269 5.66 4.67 -6.36
CA VAL A 269 5.83 5.90 -5.56
C VAL A 269 7.22 6.50 -5.74
N GLU A 270 7.27 7.69 -6.32
CA GLU A 270 8.51 8.40 -6.65
C GLU A 270 8.63 9.74 -5.89
N PRO A 271 9.87 10.16 -5.55
CA PRO A 271 10.10 11.41 -4.85
C PRO A 271 9.58 12.63 -5.61
N GLY A 272 8.81 13.47 -4.93
CA GLY A 272 8.34 14.76 -5.40
C GLY A 272 7.17 14.70 -6.37
N LYS A 273 6.72 13.49 -6.73
CA LYS A 273 5.64 13.31 -7.71
C LYS A 273 4.26 13.61 -7.11
N ASN A 274 3.39 14.08 -7.99
CA ASN A 274 1.98 14.35 -7.74
C ASN A 274 1.13 13.25 -8.40
N TYR A 275 0.40 12.49 -7.60
CA TYR A 275 -0.50 11.41 -8.03
C TYR A 275 -1.91 11.92 -8.33
N GLY A 276 -2.11 13.23 -8.23
CA GLY A 276 -3.19 13.91 -8.93
C GLY A 276 -4.52 13.97 -8.20
N TRP A 277 -4.80 13.21 -7.15
CA TRP A 277 -6.05 13.39 -6.39
C TRP A 277 -6.13 14.80 -5.77
N PRO A 278 -7.28 15.51 -5.86
CA PRO A 278 -8.53 15.17 -6.53
C PRO A 278 -8.65 15.76 -7.96
N LEU A 279 -7.57 16.27 -8.54
CA LEU A 279 -7.52 16.84 -9.89
C LEU A 279 -7.85 15.80 -10.97
N VAL A 280 -7.44 14.55 -10.76
CA VAL A 280 -7.73 13.41 -11.63
C VAL A 280 -8.11 12.16 -10.85
N SER A 281 -8.89 11.29 -11.49
CA SER A 281 -9.15 9.90 -11.09
C SER A 281 -9.82 9.14 -12.25
N ASP A 282 -9.51 7.85 -12.38
CA ASP A 282 -10.25 6.97 -13.31
C ASP A 282 -11.62 6.52 -12.76
N GLY A 283 -12.01 6.99 -11.57
CA GLY A 283 -13.36 6.87 -11.00
C GLY A 283 -14.13 8.20 -10.99
N ASP A 284 -15.39 8.16 -10.60
CA ASP A 284 -16.27 9.34 -10.50
C ASP A 284 -16.59 9.70 -9.05
N HIS A 285 -17.12 10.91 -8.82
CA HIS A 285 -17.72 11.22 -7.53
C HIS A 285 -18.89 10.28 -7.25
N TYR A 286 -19.13 9.96 -5.97
CA TYR A 286 -20.24 9.09 -5.59
C TYR A 286 -21.62 9.66 -5.94
N ASP A 287 -21.73 10.98 -6.13
CA ASP A 287 -22.95 11.66 -6.60
C ASP A 287 -23.11 11.63 -8.14
N GLY A 288 -22.20 10.98 -8.86
CA GLY A 288 -22.23 10.81 -10.32
C GLY A 288 -21.55 11.93 -11.11
N ARG A 289 -21.05 12.99 -10.46
CA ARG A 289 -20.23 13.99 -11.16
C ARG A 289 -18.90 13.38 -11.62
N ALA A 290 -18.51 13.68 -12.85
CA ALA A 290 -17.26 13.20 -13.41
C ALA A 290 -16.05 13.87 -12.74
N ILE A 291 -14.96 13.12 -12.62
CA ILE A 291 -13.62 13.62 -12.31
C ILE A 291 -12.78 13.48 -13.59
N PRO A 292 -11.93 14.46 -13.95
CA PRO A 292 -11.03 14.31 -15.09
C PRO A 292 -10.22 13.01 -15.00
N ARG A 293 -10.11 12.26 -16.10
CA ARG A 293 -9.35 10.99 -16.13
C ARG A 293 -7.86 11.24 -16.04
N ASN A 294 -7.09 10.27 -15.53
CA ASN A 294 -5.64 10.38 -15.42
C ASN A 294 -4.97 10.74 -16.75
N ALA A 295 -5.45 10.15 -17.85
CA ALA A 295 -4.98 10.41 -19.22
C ALA A 295 -5.13 11.88 -19.69
N THR A 296 -5.96 12.70 -19.01
CA THR A 296 -6.13 14.12 -19.35
C THR A 296 -5.02 15.01 -18.76
N ARG A 297 -4.18 14.49 -17.86
CA ARG A 297 -3.10 15.21 -17.18
C ARG A 297 -1.79 14.40 -17.22
N PRO A 298 -1.15 14.27 -18.39
CA PRO A 298 0.10 13.51 -18.53
C PRO A 298 1.29 14.14 -17.79
N ASP A 299 1.14 15.36 -17.27
CA ASP A 299 2.10 16.02 -16.39
C ASP A 299 2.11 15.47 -14.95
N LEU A 300 1.05 14.75 -14.56
CA LEU A 300 0.92 14.10 -13.26
C LEU A 300 1.41 12.64 -13.34
N ALA A 301 1.84 12.10 -12.19
CA ALA A 301 2.20 10.69 -12.11
C ALA A 301 0.97 9.83 -12.43
N GLN A 302 1.17 8.83 -13.29
CA GLN A 302 0.11 7.92 -13.72
C GLN A 302 0.17 6.64 -12.87
N PRO A 303 -0.98 6.03 -12.54
CA PRO A 303 -0.99 4.74 -11.88
C PRO A 303 -0.41 3.65 -12.79
N ALA A 304 0.22 2.65 -12.19
CA ALA A 304 0.72 1.49 -12.93
C ALA A 304 -0.43 0.65 -13.50
N ILE A 305 -1.56 0.62 -12.77
CA ILE A 305 -2.83 0.01 -13.15
C ILE A 305 -3.95 0.66 -12.32
N SER A 306 -5.14 0.81 -12.91
CA SER A 306 -6.34 1.31 -12.22
C SER A 306 -7.54 0.37 -12.38
N TRP A 307 -8.43 0.33 -11.39
CA TRP A 307 -9.64 -0.50 -11.39
C TRP A 307 -10.91 0.35 -11.29
N ASN A 308 -11.75 0.24 -12.32
CA ASN A 308 -13.11 0.76 -12.32
C ASN A 308 -13.98 -0.28 -13.04
N PRO A 309 -14.82 -1.08 -12.36
CA PRO A 309 -15.23 -0.93 -10.95
C PRO A 309 -14.11 -1.27 -9.94
N VAL A 310 -14.26 -0.73 -8.73
CA VAL A 310 -13.31 -0.92 -7.61
C VAL A 310 -13.14 -2.38 -7.21
N ILE A 311 -11.93 -2.74 -6.79
CA ILE A 311 -11.68 -3.96 -6.01
C ILE A 311 -11.80 -3.67 -4.49
N ALA A 312 -11.75 -2.39 -4.12
CA ALA A 312 -11.60 -1.84 -2.78
C ALA A 312 -10.47 -2.57 -2.04
N PRO A 313 -9.21 -2.28 -2.38
CA PRO A 313 -8.09 -3.06 -1.90
C PRO A 313 -7.92 -2.97 -0.37
N GLY A 314 -7.53 -4.08 0.25
CA GLY A 314 -6.94 -4.11 1.58
C GLY A 314 -5.47 -3.73 1.51
N ASP A 315 -4.59 -4.58 2.07
CA ASP A 315 -3.14 -4.53 1.85
C ASP A 315 -2.70 -5.32 0.61
N PHE A 316 -1.40 -5.27 0.31
CA PHE A 316 -0.74 -6.13 -0.66
C PHE A 316 0.67 -6.54 -0.24
N ILE A 317 1.20 -7.54 -0.91
CA ILE A 317 2.62 -7.94 -0.81
C ILE A 317 3.22 -8.12 -2.20
N PHE A 318 4.54 -8.01 -2.31
CA PHE A 318 5.27 -8.67 -3.37
C PHE A 318 5.65 -10.08 -2.91
N TYR A 319 5.12 -11.11 -3.57
CA TYR A 319 5.36 -12.48 -3.14
C TYR A 319 6.79 -12.91 -3.48
N THR A 320 7.52 -13.43 -2.49
CA THR A 320 8.94 -13.83 -2.64
C THR A 320 9.19 -15.30 -2.39
N GLY A 321 8.20 -16.02 -1.86
CA GLY A 321 8.29 -17.43 -1.54
C GLY A 321 8.34 -18.33 -2.76
N SER A 322 8.62 -19.61 -2.52
CA SER A 322 8.62 -20.66 -3.54
C SER A 322 7.36 -21.51 -3.54
N LEU A 323 6.52 -21.41 -2.50
CA LEU A 323 5.32 -22.23 -2.34
C LEU A 323 4.32 -21.98 -3.48
N PHE A 324 4.16 -20.73 -3.91
CA PHE A 324 3.46 -20.35 -5.13
C PHE A 324 4.47 -19.91 -6.20
N ALA A 325 5.19 -20.85 -6.81
CA ALA A 325 6.30 -20.56 -7.72
C ALA A 325 5.93 -19.59 -8.86
N ALA A 326 4.72 -19.70 -9.42
CA ALA A 326 4.23 -18.84 -10.50
C ALA A 326 3.88 -17.41 -10.06
N TRP A 327 3.78 -17.15 -8.75
CA TRP A 327 3.39 -15.86 -8.18
C TRP A 327 4.59 -15.04 -7.73
N LYS A 328 5.80 -15.61 -7.81
CA LYS A 328 7.03 -14.96 -7.39
C LYS A 328 7.23 -13.63 -8.14
N ASP A 329 7.61 -12.61 -7.38
CA ASP A 329 7.84 -11.23 -7.82
C ASP A 329 6.58 -10.49 -8.33
N GLN A 330 5.39 -11.07 -8.14
CA GLN A 330 4.11 -10.43 -8.44
C GLN A 330 3.52 -9.79 -7.19
N ALA A 331 2.71 -8.74 -7.40
CA ALA A 331 1.90 -8.17 -6.35
C ALA A 331 0.67 -9.04 -6.10
N ILE A 332 0.42 -9.41 -4.84
CA ILE A 332 -0.78 -10.11 -4.41
C ILE A 332 -1.56 -9.18 -3.49
N ILE A 333 -2.74 -8.80 -3.96
CA ILE A 333 -3.59 -7.77 -3.35
C ILE A 333 -4.77 -8.44 -2.66
N ALA A 334 -5.04 -8.05 -1.42
CA ALA A 334 -6.27 -8.38 -0.73
C ALA A 334 -7.45 -7.55 -1.30
N GLY A 335 -8.53 -8.21 -1.70
CA GLY A 335 -9.74 -7.56 -2.23
C GLY A 335 -10.89 -7.59 -1.24
N MET A 336 -11.59 -6.45 -1.09
CA MET A 336 -12.75 -6.37 -0.21
C MET A 336 -14.10 -6.27 -0.95
N VAL A 337 -14.22 -5.45 -2.00
CA VAL A 337 -15.46 -5.37 -2.80
C VAL A 337 -15.50 -6.48 -3.85
N TYR A 338 -14.33 -6.92 -4.30
CA TYR A 338 -14.15 -8.25 -4.87
C TYR A 338 -13.50 -9.14 -3.80
N PRO A 339 -14.28 -9.86 -2.97
CA PRO A 339 -13.74 -10.67 -1.87
C PRO A 339 -12.75 -11.72 -2.39
N GLY A 340 -11.49 -11.64 -1.97
CA GLY A 340 -10.47 -12.57 -2.43
C GLY A 340 -9.09 -11.97 -2.60
N LEU A 341 -8.34 -12.52 -3.57
CA LEU A 341 -7.01 -12.08 -3.95
C LEU A 341 -7.00 -11.61 -5.41
N VAL A 342 -6.24 -10.57 -5.70
CA VAL A 342 -5.93 -10.11 -7.06
C VAL A 342 -4.42 -10.23 -7.27
N ARG A 343 -4.01 -10.97 -8.30
CA ARG A 343 -2.61 -11.19 -8.66
C ARG A 343 -2.24 -10.29 -9.83
N VAL A 344 -1.21 -9.48 -9.62
CA VAL A 344 -0.80 -8.42 -10.54
C VAL A 344 0.68 -8.59 -10.88
N LYS A 345 0.96 -8.75 -12.17
CA LYS A 345 2.32 -8.75 -12.69
C LYS A 345 2.83 -7.32 -12.81
N ILE A 346 4.08 -7.10 -12.40
CA ILE A 346 4.77 -5.82 -12.54
C ILE A 346 5.75 -5.89 -13.71
N ASP A 347 5.76 -4.86 -14.54
CA ASP A 347 6.73 -4.67 -15.61
C ASP A 347 7.20 -3.21 -15.63
N GLY A 348 8.39 -2.96 -15.07
CA GLY A 348 8.89 -1.60 -14.87
C GLY A 348 7.92 -0.78 -14.02
N ALA A 349 7.43 0.35 -14.56
CA ALA A 349 6.44 1.22 -13.93
C ALA A 349 4.98 0.85 -14.28
N LYS A 350 4.77 -0.18 -15.10
CA LYS A 350 3.44 -0.66 -15.48
C LYS A 350 3.08 -1.91 -14.71
N ALA A 351 1.78 -2.18 -14.65
CA ALA A 351 1.25 -3.38 -14.03
C ALA A 351 0.15 -4.00 -14.90
N THR A 352 -0.10 -5.29 -14.71
CA THR A 352 -1.15 -6.01 -15.43
C THR A 352 -1.82 -6.98 -14.46
N GLU A 353 -3.15 -6.92 -14.36
CA GLU A 353 -3.90 -7.94 -13.64
C GLU A 353 -3.79 -9.27 -14.39
N GLU A 354 -3.33 -10.30 -13.69
CA GLU A 354 -3.16 -11.66 -14.21
C GLU A 354 -4.40 -12.49 -13.88
N GLN A 355 -4.80 -12.49 -12.61
CA GLN A 355 -5.88 -13.37 -12.14
C GLN A 355 -6.51 -12.86 -10.84
N ARG A 356 -7.77 -13.25 -10.62
CA ARG A 356 -8.46 -13.12 -9.33
C ARG A 356 -8.78 -14.49 -8.74
N TYR A 357 -8.71 -14.59 -7.41
CA TYR A 357 -9.07 -15.79 -6.65
C TYR A 357 -10.14 -15.41 -5.64
N PRO A 358 -11.42 -15.71 -5.92
CA PRO A 358 -12.51 -15.32 -5.04
C PRO A 358 -12.43 -16.10 -3.71
N LEU A 359 -12.74 -15.39 -2.62
CA LEU A 359 -12.92 -15.94 -1.28
C LEU A 359 -14.31 -15.54 -0.76
N PRO A 360 -14.88 -16.24 0.23
CA PRO A 360 -16.24 -15.96 0.69
C PRO A 360 -16.39 -14.62 1.42
N LYS A 361 -15.28 -14.04 1.89
CA LYS A 361 -15.27 -12.88 2.78
C LYS A 361 -14.28 -11.83 2.32
N ARG A 362 -14.58 -10.58 2.70
CA ARG A 362 -13.76 -9.40 2.42
C ARG A 362 -12.38 -9.58 3.05
N ILE A 363 -11.31 -9.39 2.30
CA ILE A 363 -9.95 -9.54 2.82
C ILE A 363 -9.34 -8.15 3.07
N ARG A 364 -8.93 -7.91 4.31
CA ARG A 364 -8.36 -6.66 4.80
C ARG A 364 -6.84 -6.63 4.66
N GLU A 365 -6.19 -7.72 5.04
CA GLU A 365 -4.74 -7.79 5.23
C GLU A 365 -4.18 -9.04 4.55
N ILE A 366 -2.95 -8.94 4.05
CA ILE A 366 -2.17 -10.07 3.55
C ILE A 366 -0.72 -9.96 4.01
N ARG A 367 -0.14 -11.10 4.43
CA ARG A 367 1.30 -11.26 4.66
C ARG A 367 1.77 -12.59 4.06
N GLN A 368 3.03 -12.63 3.64
CA GLN A 368 3.71 -13.90 3.44
C GLN A 368 4.19 -14.41 4.79
N GLY A 369 3.75 -15.60 5.19
CA GLY A 369 4.22 -16.27 6.40
C GLY A 369 5.66 -16.76 6.27
N PRO A 370 6.32 -17.11 7.38
CA PRO A 370 7.69 -17.66 7.38
C PRO A 370 7.80 -18.99 6.63
N ASP A 371 6.68 -19.69 6.45
CA ASP A 371 6.53 -20.93 5.69
C ASP A 371 6.27 -20.71 4.19
N GLY A 372 6.22 -19.45 3.74
CA GLY A 372 5.92 -19.09 2.36
C GLY A 372 4.44 -19.17 1.98
N ALA A 373 3.55 -19.53 2.93
CA ALA A 373 2.11 -19.46 2.75
C ALA A 373 1.63 -18.00 2.77
N LEU A 374 0.44 -17.73 2.23
CA LEU A 374 -0.20 -16.43 2.43
C LEU A 374 -1.07 -16.50 3.68
N TRP A 375 -0.92 -15.51 4.54
CA TRP A 375 -1.74 -15.34 5.72
C TRP A 375 -2.63 -14.13 5.46
N LEU A 376 -3.93 -14.28 5.71
CA LEU A 376 -4.93 -13.27 5.42
C LEU A 376 -5.72 -12.91 6.68
N LEU A 377 -6.14 -11.65 6.80
CA LEU A 377 -7.19 -11.27 7.74
C LEU A 377 -8.45 -10.88 6.97
N GLU A 378 -9.58 -11.45 7.38
CA GLU A 378 -10.89 -10.99 6.94
C GLU A 378 -11.26 -9.65 7.61
N ASP A 379 -12.02 -8.82 6.90
CA ASP A 379 -12.56 -7.55 7.43
C ASP A 379 -13.69 -7.84 8.43
N GLY A 380 -13.47 -7.58 9.72
CA GLY A 380 -14.28 -8.12 10.82
C GLY A 380 -15.63 -7.45 11.13
N LYS A 381 -16.26 -6.73 10.19
CA LYS A 381 -17.55 -6.04 10.43
C LYS A 381 -18.79 -6.87 10.11
N GLU A 382 -18.62 -8.02 9.46
CA GLU A 382 -19.72 -8.91 9.11
C GLU A 382 -19.92 -9.98 10.19
N ASP A 383 -21.12 -10.55 10.26
CA ASP A 383 -21.34 -11.74 11.09
C ASP A 383 -20.38 -12.87 10.67
N ASN A 384 -19.81 -13.55 11.66
CA ASN A 384 -18.84 -14.63 11.49
C ASN A 384 -17.69 -14.23 10.53
N SER A 385 -17.03 -13.11 10.83
CA SER A 385 -15.85 -12.61 10.10
C SER A 385 -14.68 -12.36 11.06
N GLY A 386 -13.61 -11.74 10.57
CA GLY A 386 -12.40 -11.46 11.35
C GLY A 386 -11.48 -12.68 11.50
N HIS A 387 -11.62 -13.68 10.63
CA HIS A 387 -10.76 -14.85 10.66
C HIS A 387 -9.34 -14.53 10.20
N LEU A 388 -8.39 -15.21 10.83
CA LEU A 388 -7.03 -15.38 10.32
C LEU A 388 -7.00 -16.64 9.47
N LEU A 389 -6.70 -16.49 8.19
CA LEU A 389 -6.64 -17.58 7.23
C LEU A 389 -5.20 -17.86 6.83
N ARG A 390 -4.89 -19.12 6.56
CA ARG A 390 -3.65 -19.56 5.90
C ARG A 390 -3.98 -20.20 4.57
N ILE A 391 -3.31 -19.73 3.53
CA ILE A 391 -3.54 -20.10 2.13
C ILE A 391 -2.30 -20.80 1.59
N THR A 392 -2.52 -22.00 1.04
CA THR A 392 -1.50 -22.81 0.39
C THR A 392 -1.98 -23.29 -0.97
N PRO A 393 -1.10 -23.76 -1.87
CA PRO A 393 -1.52 -24.46 -3.07
C PRO A 393 -2.39 -25.66 -2.71
N GLY A 394 -3.56 -25.74 -3.31
CA GLY A 394 -4.45 -26.88 -3.22
C GLY A 394 -3.89 -28.07 -3.99
N LYS A 395 -4.43 -29.26 -3.69
CA LYS A 395 -4.10 -30.46 -4.45
C LYS A 395 -4.57 -30.28 -5.89
N THR A 396 -3.70 -30.54 -6.87
CA THR A 396 -4.13 -30.73 -8.25
C THR A 396 -5.13 -31.87 -8.28
N ALA A 397 -6.31 -31.63 -8.86
CA ALA A 397 -7.25 -32.72 -9.13
C ALA A 397 -6.57 -33.68 -10.11
N ASN A 398 -6.39 -34.94 -9.71
CA ASN A 398 -5.92 -36.01 -10.58
C ASN A 398 -7.01 -36.49 -11.52
#